data_AF-A0A961CHQ8-F1
#
_entry.id   AF-A0A961CHQ8-F1
#
_cell.length_a   1.000
_cell.length_b   1.000
_cell.length_c   1.000
_cell.angle_alpha   90.00
_cell.angle_beta   90.00
_cell.angle_gamma   90.00
#
_symmetry.space_group_name_H-M   'P 1'
#
loop_
_entity.id
_entity.type
_entity.pdbx_description
1 polymer ?
#
loop_
_entity_poly.entity_id
_entity_poly.type
_entity_poly.pdbx_seq_one_letter_code
_entity_poly.pdbx_strand_id
1 'polypeptide(L)'
;MSDPVAALFSNPERMGRTDAVVVLRDGDVVVERYGEGIGPDDTLRSWSMAKSMLHAAFGLLVDRDEVDLDAPASVAAWADPDDPRHAITPRQLLTMRAGLTWTEEPVGRTLPDVVHLVYGNDGRPQPDTAAWAADRPLSHAPGAHF
;
A
#
# COMPACT_ATOMS: atom_id res chain seq x y z
N MET A 1 -15.97 -27.34 -20.61
CA MET A 1 -15.68 -26.55 -19.39
C MET A 1 -15.44 -25.12 -19.81
N SER A 2 -16.02 -24.13 -19.13
CA SER A 2 -15.74 -22.70 -19.38
C SER A 2 -14.31 -22.36 -18.96
N ASP A 3 -13.56 -21.66 -19.80
CA ASP A 3 -12.24 -21.11 -19.44
C ASP A 3 -12.44 -20.02 -18.37
N PRO A 4 -12.04 -20.27 -17.10
CA PRO A 4 -12.25 -19.31 -16.03
C PRO A 4 -11.41 -18.03 -16.22
N VAL A 5 -10.29 -18.10 -16.94
CA VAL A 5 -9.44 -16.94 -17.21
C VAL A 5 -10.08 -16.05 -18.26
N ALA A 6 -10.75 -16.62 -19.28
CA ALA A 6 -11.56 -15.83 -20.22
C ALA A 6 -12.63 -14.99 -19.53
N ALA A 7 -13.29 -15.57 -18.51
CA ALA A 7 -14.35 -14.87 -17.78
C ALA A 7 -13.86 -13.61 -17.05
N LEU A 8 -12.57 -13.51 -16.72
CA LEU A 8 -11.99 -12.33 -16.07
C LEU A 8 -11.92 -11.11 -17.01
N PHE A 9 -11.85 -11.34 -18.33
CA PHE A 9 -11.75 -10.28 -19.34
C PHE A 9 -13.08 -9.93 -19.99
N SER A 10 -14.06 -10.85 -19.97
CA SER A 10 -15.34 -10.69 -20.67
C SER A 10 -16.50 -10.21 -19.80
N ASN A 11 -16.29 -9.95 -18.50
CA ASN A 11 -17.35 -9.53 -17.58
C ASN A 11 -16.93 -8.33 -16.69
N PRO A 12 -16.63 -7.17 -17.30
CA PRO A 12 -16.14 -6.00 -16.56
C PRO A 12 -17.16 -5.44 -15.58
N GLU A 13 -18.47 -5.57 -15.85
CA GLU A 13 -19.53 -5.10 -14.95
C GLU A 13 -19.52 -5.82 -13.59
N ARG A 14 -19.13 -7.11 -13.59
CA ARG A 14 -19.06 -7.91 -12.37
C ARG A 14 -17.68 -7.91 -11.72
N MET A 15 -16.63 -7.97 -12.53
CA MET A 15 -15.25 -8.22 -12.06
C MET A 15 -14.37 -6.98 -12.07
N GLY A 16 -14.84 -5.86 -12.62
CA GLY A 16 -13.98 -4.74 -12.99
C GLY A 16 -13.15 -5.05 -14.23
N ARG A 17 -12.37 -4.06 -14.67
CA ARG A 17 -11.45 -4.21 -15.79
C ARG A 17 -10.24 -5.05 -15.35
N THR A 18 -9.97 -6.14 -16.06
CA THR A 18 -8.75 -6.94 -15.90
C THR A 18 -7.73 -6.52 -16.95
N ASP A 19 -6.58 -6.02 -16.50
CA ASP A 19 -5.48 -5.58 -17.37
C ASP A 19 -4.57 -6.74 -17.78
N ALA A 20 -4.23 -7.63 -16.85
CA ALA A 20 -3.39 -8.80 -17.11
C ALA A 20 -3.64 -9.91 -16.08
N VAL A 21 -3.42 -11.17 -16.49
CA VAL A 21 -3.40 -12.34 -15.62
C VAL A 21 -2.21 -13.20 -16.02
N VAL A 22 -1.32 -13.45 -15.08
CA VAL A 22 -0.21 -14.39 -15.23
C VAL A 22 -0.26 -15.37 -14.07
N VAL A 23 -0.24 -16.67 -14.37
CA VAL A 23 -0.24 -17.75 -13.38
C VAL A 23 0.99 -18.60 -13.59
N LEU A 24 1.77 -18.72 -12.52
CA LEU A 24 2.95 -19.57 -12.48
C LEU A 24 2.66 -20.84 -11.68
N ARG A 25 3.23 -21.95 -12.10
CA ARG A 25 3.27 -23.21 -11.35
C ARG A 25 4.68 -23.77 -11.48
N ASP A 26 5.31 -24.05 -10.35
CA ASP A 26 6.67 -24.62 -10.29
C ASP A 26 7.72 -23.79 -11.06
N GLY A 27 7.52 -22.47 -11.13
CA GLY A 27 8.39 -21.53 -11.84
C GLY A 27 8.01 -21.31 -13.31
N ASP A 28 7.14 -22.15 -13.87
CA ASP A 28 6.71 -22.06 -15.27
C ASP A 28 5.39 -21.30 -15.41
N VAL A 29 5.30 -20.46 -16.45
CA VAL A 29 4.04 -19.80 -16.82
C VAL A 29 3.09 -20.82 -17.41
N VAL A 30 1.97 -21.06 -16.72
CA VAL A 30 0.92 -22.00 -17.17
C VAL A 30 -0.30 -21.27 -17.74
N VAL A 31 -0.47 -19.99 -17.39
CA VAL A 31 -1.45 -19.11 -18.01
C VAL A 31 -0.88 -17.70 -18.11
N GLU A 32 -1.09 -17.07 -19.26
CA GLU A 32 -0.77 -15.68 -19.51
C GLU A 32 -1.83 -15.08 -20.44
N ARG A 33 -2.42 -13.95 -20.02
CA ARG A 33 -3.42 -13.23 -20.81
C ARG A 33 -3.41 -11.74 -20.47
N TYR A 34 -3.60 -10.92 -21.48
CA TYR A 34 -3.63 -9.46 -21.37
C TYR A 34 -4.94 -8.89 -21.89
N GLY A 35 -5.32 -7.74 -21.37
CA GLY A 35 -6.43 -6.94 -21.86
C GLY A 35 -6.10 -6.26 -23.20
N GLU A 36 -7.09 -5.63 -23.81
CA GLU A 36 -6.91 -4.91 -25.07
C GLU A 36 -5.86 -3.80 -24.94
N GLY A 37 -4.87 -3.82 -25.83
CA GLY A 37 -3.80 -2.82 -25.88
C GLY A 37 -2.71 -2.97 -24.81
N ILE A 38 -2.68 -4.10 -24.08
CA ILE A 38 -1.66 -4.42 -23.07
C ILE A 38 -0.84 -5.61 -23.54
N GLY A 39 0.47 -5.53 -23.37
CA GLY A 39 1.43 -6.59 -23.67
C GLY A 39 2.31 -6.97 -22.46
N PRO A 40 3.18 -7.97 -22.65
CA PRO A 40 4.06 -8.48 -21.58
C PRO A 40 5.08 -7.46 -21.05
N ASP A 41 5.44 -6.47 -21.88
CA ASP A 41 6.45 -5.47 -21.54
C ASP A 41 5.85 -4.19 -20.93
N ASP A 42 4.51 -4.11 -20.80
CA ASP A 42 3.85 -2.92 -20.26
C ASP A 42 3.91 -2.86 -18.74
N THR A 43 4.21 -1.68 -18.20
CA THR A 43 4.16 -1.42 -16.76
C THR A 43 2.76 -1.06 -16.31
N LEU A 44 2.21 -1.82 -15.35
CA LEU A 44 0.90 -1.55 -14.74
C LEU A 44 1.05 -0.91 -13.36
N ARG A 45 0.03 -0.18 -12.92
CA ARG A 45 -0.02 0.37 -11.56
C ARG A 45 -0.10 -0.79 -10.56
N SER A 46 0.92 -0.88 -9.69
CA SER A 46 1.00 -1.94 -8.69
C SER A 46 0.07 -1.75 -7.50
N TRP A 47 -0.34 -0.50 -7.23
CA TRP A 47 -1.16 -0.15 -6.07
C TRP A 47 -0.56 -0.72 -4.77
N SER A 48 -1.40 -1.29 -3.90
CA SER A 48 -0.96 -1.85 -2.62
C SER A 48 -0.02 -3.05 -2.73
N MET A 49 0.19 -3.66 -3.91
CA MET A 49 1.24 -4.67 -4.07
C MET A 49 2.63 -4.12 -3.73
N ALA A 50 2.84 -2.81 -3.90
CA ALA A 50 4.08 -2.13 -3.50
C ALA A 50 4.42 -2.31 -2.01
N LYS A 51 3.40 -2.45 -1.14
CA LYS A 51 3.59 -2.67 0.29
C LYS A 51 4.33 -3.98 0.57
N SER A 52 4.06 -5.04 -0.21
CA SER A 52 4.76 -6.33 -0.06
C SER A 52 6.25 -6.22 -0.39
N MET A 53 6.60 -5.41 -1.39
CA MET A 53 8.00 -5.13 -1.71
C MET A 53 8.69 -4.35 -0.59
N LEU A 54 8.00 -3.38 0.01
CA LEU A 54 8.51 -2.65 1.18
C LEU A 54 8.75 -3.59 2.38
N HIS A 55 7.83 -4.53 2.63
CA HIS A 55 8.02 -5.55 3.68
C HIS A 55 9.25 -6.41 3.43
N ALA A 56 9.45 -6.87 2.18
CA ALA A 56 10.63 -7.65 1.82
C ALA A 56 11.92 -6.86 2.03
N ALA A 57 11.94 -5.57 1.66
CA ALA A 57 13.09 -4.70 1.89
C ALA A 57 13.40 -4.54 3.39
N PHE A 58 12.40 -4.31 4.24
CA PHE A 58 12.59 -4.28 5.70
C PHE A 58 13.09 -5.62 6.24
N GLY A 59 12.63 -6.75 5.70
CA GLY A 59 13.15 -8.07 6.05
C GLY A 59 14.66 -8.19 5.82
N LEU A 60 15.16 -7.67 4.70
CA LEU A 60 16.61 -7.63 4.42
C LEU A 60 17.36 -6.70 5.36
N LEU A 61 16.78 -5.56 5.75
CA LEU A 61 17.40 -4.63 6.70
C LEU A 61 17.49 -5.22 8.11
N VAL A 62 16.47 -5.95 8.53
CA VAL A 62 16.47 -6.69 9.81
C VAL A 62 17.53 -7.80 9.79
N ASP A 63 17.64 -8.56 8.71
CA ASP A 63 18.66 -9.62 8.56
C ASP A 63 20.11 -9.07 8.63
N ARG A 64 20.29 -7.79 8.29
CA ARG A 64 21.59 -7.09 8.35
C ARG A 64 21.82 -6.33 9.65
N ASP A 65 20.94 -6.45 10.63
CA ASP A 65 20.95 -5.66 11.87
C ASP A 65 20.94 -4.13 11.62
N GLU A 66 20.42 -3.68 10.47
CA GLU A 66 20.36 -2.26 10.08
C GLU A 66 19.10 -1.55 10.61
N VAL A 67 18.06 -2.31 10.97
CA VAL A 67 16.80 -1.79 11.50
C VAL A 67 16.32 -2.64 12.67
N ASP A 68 16.06 -2.00 13.80
CA ASP A 68 15.27 -2.56 14.90
C ASP A 68 13.78 -2.22 14.67
N LEU A 69 12.93 -3.23 14.54
CA LEU A 69 11.50 -3.05 14.30
C LEU A 69 10.72 -2.59 15.53
N ASP A 70 11.30 -2.72 16.72
CA ASP A 70 10.66 -2.43 18.01
C ASP A 70 11.17 -1.13 18.66
N ALA A 71 12.20 -0.51 18.08
CA ALA A 71 12.61 0.85 18.40
C ALA A 71 11.65 1.89 17.80
N PRO A 72 11.62 3.14 18.33
CA PRO A 72 10.95 4.27 17.69
C PRO A 72 11.35 4.41 16.21
N ALA A 73 10.36 4.59 15.34
CA ALA A 73 10.60 4.79 13.92
C ALA A 73 11.39 6.09 13.70
N SER A 74 12.38 6.04 12.78
CA SER A 74 13.22 7.19 12.43
C SER A 74 12.49 8.20 11.52
N VAL A 75 11.34 8.70 11.97
CA VAL A 75 10.57 9.75 11.28
C VAL A 75 10.85 11.08 11.95
N ALA A 76 11.50 12.00 11.23
CA ALA A 76 11.96 13.28 11.77
C ALA A 76 10.83 14.10 12.43
N ALA A 77 9.61 14.02 11.90
CA ALA A 77 8.44 14.71 12.45
C ALA A 77 8.00 14.19 13.83
N TRP A 78 8.46 13.02 14.26
CA TRP A 78 8.10 12.38 15.54
C TRP A 78 9.30 12.29 16.50
N ALA A 79 10.37 13.04 16.23
CA ALA A 79 11.61 12.96 17.00
C ALA A 79 11.50 13.51 18.43
N ASP A 80 10.53 14.40 18.68
CA ASP A 80 10.26 14.95 20.01
C ASP A 80 9.66 13.87 20.92
N PRO A 81 10.29 13.53 22.07
CA PRO A 81 9.75 12.57 23.02
C PRO A 81 8.37 12.95 23.60
N ASP A 82 8.00 14.24 23.56
CA ASP A 82 6.69 14.72 24.00
C ASP A 82 5.61 14.57 22.90
N ASP A 83 5.98 14.23 21.65
CA ASP A 83 5.02 13.90 20.60
C ASP A 83 4.47 12.47 20.84
N PRO A 84 3.15 12.27 20.94
CA PRO A 84 2.58 10.95 21.18
C PRO A 84 2.85 9.94 20.05
N ARG A 85 3.24 10.41 18.86
CA ARG A 85 3.67 9.57 17.72
C ARG A 85 5.11 9.08 17.85
N HIS A 86 5.90 9.62 18.79
CA HIS A 86 7.29 9.21 19.04
C HIS A 86 7.42 7.70 19.32
N ALA A 87 6.41 7.10 19.97
CA ALA A 87 6.40 5.69 20.30
C ALA A 87 6.02 4.76 19.13
N ILE A 88 5.68 5.30 17.95
CA ILE A 88 5.36 4.47 16.78
C ILE A 88 6.61 3.73 16.33
N THR A 89 6.50 2.40 16.17
CA THR A 89 7.62 1.56 15.72
C THR A 89 7.49 1.18 14.24
N PRO A 90 8.59 0.81 13.55
CA PRO A 90 8.51 0.25 12.20
C PRO A 90 7.59 -0.98 12.11
N ARG A 91 7.56 -1.85 13.13
CA ARG A 91 6.63 -2.98 13.20
C ARG A 91 5.17 -2.53 13.09
N GLN A 92 4.81 -1.47 13.80
CA GLN A 92 3.45 -0.93 13.79
C GLN A 92 3.11 -0.28 12.45
N LEU A 93 4.05 0.40 11.80
CA LEU A 93 3.86 0.94 10.45
C LEU A 93 3.62 -0.19 9.43
N LEU A 94 4.47 -1.22 9.44
CA LEU A 94 4.37 -2.35 8.52
C LEU A 94 3.07 -3.15 8.71
N THR A 95 2.57 -3.24 9.94
CA THR A 95 1.36 -4.00 10.27
C THR A 95 0.06 -3.18 10.23
N MET A 96 0.11 -1.92 9.76
CA MET A 96 -1.04 -1.00 9.72
C MET A 96 -1.62 -0.69 11.11
N ARG A 97 -0.77 -0.66 12.13
CA ARG A 97 -1.14 -0.44 13.54
C ARG A 97 -0.52 0.82 14.12
N ALA A 98 -0.13 1.77 13.29
CA ALA A 98 0.50 3.01 13.75
C ALA A 98 -0.44 3.89 14.59
N GLY A 99 -1.77 3.67 14.49
CA GLY A 99 -2.77 4.46 15.21
C GLY A 99 -2.99 5.87 14.63
N LEU A 100 -2.37 6.17 13.48
CA LEU A 100 -2.60 7.41 12.73
C LEU A 100 -4.01 7.41 12.12
N THR A 101 -4.64 8.57 12.13
CA THR A 101 -5.92 8.79 11.44
C THR A 101 -5.74 8.51 9.96
N TRP A 102 -6.52 7.56 9.44
CA TRP A 102 -6.46 7.11 8.06
C TRP A 102 -7.82 6.58 7.58
N THR A 103 -8.17 6.86 6.33
CA THR A 103 -9.38 6.36 5.67
C THR A 103 -9.05 5.82 4.28
N GLU A 104 -9.44 4.56 4.02
CA GLU A 104 -9.37 3.94 2.68
C GLU A 104 -10.67 4.15 1.89
N GLU A 105 -11.79 4.29 2.60
CA GLU A 105 -13.12 4.47 2.03
C GLU A 105 -13.67 5.88 2.29
N PRO A 106 -14.50 6.42 1.38
CA PRO A 106 -15.13 7.72 1.58
C PRO A 106 -15.98 7.77 2.85
N VAL A 107 -15.90 8.87 3.59
CA VAL A 107 -16.77 9.12 4.75
C VAL A 107 -17.81 10.17 4.35
N GLY A 108 -19.01 9.70 4.00
CA GLY A 108 -20.07 10.56 3.49
C GLY A 108 -19.69 11.20 2.15
N ARG A 109 -19.51 12.51 2.13
CA ARG A 109 -19.04 13.25 0.92
C ARG A 109 -17.54 13.54 0.94
N THR A 110 -16.84 13.13 1.99
CA THR A 110 -15.40 13.33 2.14
C THR A 110 -14.65 12.23 1.41
N LEU A 111 -13.69 12.61 0.56
CA LEU A 111 -12.81 11.65 -0.11
C LEU A 111 -11.89 10.98 0.92
N PRO A 112 -11.47 9.72 0.67
CA PRO A 112 -10.59 9.01 1.58
C PRO A 112 -9.17 9.58 1.53
N ASP A 113 -8.44 9.40 2.62
CA ASP A 113 -7.03 9.80 2.77
C ASP A 113 -6.14 9.21 1.68
N VAL A 114 -6.41 7.97 1.23
CA VAL A 114 -5.65 7.35 0.13
C VAL A 114 -5.74 8.15 -1.18
N VAL A 115 -6.88 8.79 -1.46
CA VAL A 115 -7.04 9.65 -2.65
C VAL A 115 -6.26 10.94 -2.48
N HIS A 116 -6.30 11.54 -1.29
CA HIS A 116 -5.53 12.75 -0.98
C HIS A 116 -4.01 12.50 -0.97
N LEU A 117 -3.58 11.34 -0.52
CA LEU A 117 -2.17 10.92 -0.55
C LEU A 117 -1.68 10.77 -2.00
N VAL A 118 -2.49 10.21 -2.90
CA VAL A 118 -2.05 9.93 -4.28
C VAL A 118 -2.27 11.13 -5.21
N TYR A 119 -3.37 11.84 -5.06
CA TYR A 119 -3.85 12.87 -6.00
C TYR A 119 -4.01 14.26 -5.39
N GLY A 120 -3.48 14.49 -4.18
CA GLY A 120 -3.52 15.78 -3.52
C GLY A 120 -4.95 16.28 -3.27
N ASN A 121 -5.07 17.56 -2.89
CA ASN A 121 -6.37 18.20 -2.64
C ASN A 121 -6.93 18.92 -3.87
N ASP A 122 -6.07 19.25 -4.83
CA ASP A 122 -6.40 19.95 -6.08
C ASP A 122 -6.44 19.00 -7.30
N GLY A 123 -6.36 17.68 -7.06
CA GLY A 123 -6.33 16.65 -8.09
C GLY A 123 -4.95 16.42 -8.71
N ARG A 124 -3.90 17.08 -8.21
CA ARG A 124 -2.51 16.85 -8.63
C ARG A 124 -1.77 15.95 -7.65
N PRO A 125 -0.79 15.14 -8.13
CA PRO A 125 -0.03 14.28 -7.25
C PRO A 125 0.53 15.01 -6.03
N GLN A 126 0.38 14.41 -4.84
CA GLN A 126 0.91 14.97 -3.61
C GLN A 126 2.44 15.10 -3.72
N PRO A 127 3.01 16.32 -3.65
CA PRO A 127 4.45 16.52 -3.81
C PRO A 127 5.30 15.82 -2.76
N ASP A 128 4.79 15.66 -1.54
CA ASP A 128 5.46 14.95 -0.46
C ASP A 128 4.48 14.04 0.29
N THR A 129 4.40 12.79 -0.16
CA THR A 129 3.53 11.78 0.45
C THR A 129 4.01 11.35 1.83
N ALA A 130 5.32 11.40 2.08
CA ALA A 130 5.90 11.00 3.36
C ALA A 130 5.57 12.04 4.45
N ALA A 131 5.81 13.33 4.18
CA ALA A 131 5.46 14.40 5.11
C ALA A 131 3.95 14.45 5.36
N TRP A 132 3.14 14.30 4.31
CA TRP A 132 1.67 14.29 4.46
C TRP A 132 1.20 13.15 5.37
N ALA A 133 1.72 11.94 5.17
CA ALA A 133 1.39 10.78 5.99
C ALA A 133 1.90 10.92 7.43
N ALA A 134 3.12 11.46 7.60
CA ALA A 134 3.71 11.68 8.93
C ALA A 134 2.94 12.71 9.77
N ASP A 135 2.31 13.69 9.11
CA ASP A 135 1.55 14.75 9.76
C ASP A 135 0.19 14.29 10.30
N ARG A 136 -0.27 13.08 9.97
CA ARG A 136 -1.56 12.59 10.47
C ARG A 136 -1.58 12.56 12.01
N PRO A 137 -2.67 13.01 12.67
CA PRO A 137 -2.82 12.88 14.12
C PRO A 137 -3.16 11.44 14.48
N LEU A 138 -2.92 11.04 15.73
CA LEU A 138 -3.38 9.76 16.25
C LEU A 138 -4.90 9.75 16.40
N SER A 139 -5.55 8.69 15.91
CA SER A 139 -6.92 8.32 16.28
C SER A 139 -6.95 7.30 17.42
N HIS A 140 -5.88 6.52 17.57
CA HIS A 140 -5.72 5.48 18.58
C HIS A 140 -4.28 5.43 19.10
N ALA A 141 -4.07 4.80 20.27
CA ALA A 141 -2.72 4.50 20.74
C ALA A 141 -1.98 3.59 19.73
N PRO A 142 -0.68 3.80 19.46
CA PRO A 142 0.09 2.94 18.58
C PRO A 142 0.02 1.47 19.02
N GLY A 143 -0.23 0.57 18.07
CA GLY A 143 -0.41 -0.85 18.29
C GLY A 143 -1.81 -1.26 18.76
N ALA A 144 -2.72 -0.36 19.10
CA ALA A 144 -4.01 -0.75 19.70
C ALA A 144 -5.05 -1.31 18.69
N HIS A 145 -4.98 -0.91 17.41
CA HIS A 145 -5.97 -1.25 16.38
C HIS A 145 -5.31 -1.61 15.04
N PHE A 146 -6.08 -2.28 14.17
CA PHE A 146 -5.87 -2.48 12.74
C PHE A 146 -7.01 -1.83 11.97
#